data_AF-A0A437J3T2-F1
#
_entry.id   AF-A0A437J3T2-F1
#
_cell.length_a   1.000
_cell.length_b   1.000
_cell.length_c   1.000
_cell.angle_alpha   90.00
_cell.angle_beta   90.00
_cell.angle_gamma   90.00
#
_symmetry.space_group_name_H-M   'P 1'
#
loop_
_entity.id
_entity.type
_entity.pdbx_description
1 polymer ?
#
loop_
_entity_poly.entity_id
_entity_poly.type
_entity_poly.pdbx_seq_one_letter_code
_entity_poly.pdbx_strand_id
1 'polypeptide(L)'
;MTLLGQDTSLKLANLLIVLPLSAYWLFATPSAPPLWQISLCAYFGVAYLLATLVPGNALRINLWPDRKRLWRSLALRRRTFGLMSGLWFFGHYNLGVKMLRVEIGGPQEIQPRYDPVLDNGQLATFIFMILFVTSYGWAMRALKADWRRLHGLAWFVVPLILVHSISARLAFEQRLPHVSLAILLGIILFALYEFRTLSARNHQDRARHLLLLLAGTVVAVCYRFFYR
;
A
#
# COMPACT_ATOMS: atom_id res chain seq x y z
N MET A 1 29.52 -1.42 -9.44
CA MET A 1 28.62 -1.18 -8.30
C MET A 1 27.66 -2.37 -8.20
N THR A 2 27.75 -3.18 -7.14
CA THR A 2 26.94 -4.42 -7.03
C THR A 2 25.47 -4.10 -6.73
N LEU A 3 24.54 -4.97 -7.14
CA LEU A 3 23.10 -4.81 -6.89
C LEU A 3 22.76 -4.65 -5.38
N LEU A 4 23.60 -5.22 -4.51
CA LEU A 4 23.52 -5.06 -3.05
C LEU A 4 23.72 -3.61 -2.58
N GLY A 5 24.61 -2.86 -3.23
CA GLY A 5 24.87 -1.46 -2.87
C GLY A 5 23.70 -0.53 -3.21
N GLN A 6 23.06 -0.75 -4.37
CA GLN A 6 21.95 0.09 -4.82
C GLN A 6 20.68 -0.08 -3.99
N ASP A 7 20.42 -1.29 -3.48
CA ASP A 7 19.26 -1.52 -2.63
C ASP A 7 19.44 -0.91 -1.22
N THR A 8 20.68 -0.81 -0.76
CA THR A 8 20.99 -0.20 0.54
C THR A 8 20.83 1.32 0.49
N SER A 9 21.31 1.97 -0.58
CA SER A 9 21.16 3.41 -0.75
C SER A 9 19.69 3.84 -0.87
N LEU A 10 18.88 3.08 -1.62
CA LEU A 10 17.44 3.34 -1.72
C LEU A 10 16.75 3.23 -0.35
N LYS A 11 17.02 2.16 0.41
CA LYS A 11 16.42 1.97 1.75
C LYS A 11 16.80 3.09 2.70
N LEU A 12 18.10 3.42 2.75
CA LEU A 12 18.61 4.49 3.61
C LEU A 12 17.99 5.84 3.24
N ALA A 13 17.92 6.18 1.95
CA ALA A 13 17.30 7.43 1.51
C ALA A 13 15.84 7.56 1.98
N ASN A 14 15.04 6.51 1.82
CA ASN A 14 13.65 6.55 2.27
C ASN A 14 13.53 6.57 3.81
N LEU A 15 14.38 5.85 4.55
CA LEU A 15 14.40 5.90 6.01
C LEU A 15 14.76 7.29 6.54
N LEU A 16 15.78 7.92 5.94
CA LEU A 16 16.26 9.26 6.29
C LEU A 16 15.27 10.37 5.91
N ILE A 17 14.28 10.08 5.05
CA ILE A 17 13.20 11.01 4.73
C ILE A 17 12.01 10.76 5.66
N VAL A 18 11.47 9.53 5.67
CA VAL A 18 10.17 9.23 6.30
C VAL A 18 10.25 9.29 7.83
N LEU A 19 11.31 8.74 8.44
CA LEU A 19 11.41 8.71 9.89
C LEU A 19 11.62 10.11 10.49
N PRO A 20 12.56 10.93 10.00
CA PRO A 20 12.72 12.30 10.50
C PRO A 20 11.49 13.17 10.22
N LEU A 21 10.86 13.03 9.04
CA LEU A 21 9.62 13.75 8.73
C LEU A 21 8.51 13.38 9.73
N SER A 22 8.29 12.08 9.98
CA SER A 22 7.27 11.62 10.92
C SER A 22 7.60 12.05 12.36
N ALA A 23 8.86 11.93 12.78
CA ALA A 23 9.30 12.31 14.12
C ALA A 23 9.18 13.82 14.35
N TYR A 24 9.55 14.64 13.36
CA TYR A 24 9.39 16.09 13.41
C TYR A 24 7.93 16.48 13.66
N TRP A 25 6.99 15.94 12.89
CA TRP A 25 5.57 16.27 13.08
C TRP A 25 4.95 15.69 14.35
N LEU A 26 5.36 14.50 14.75
CA LEU A 26 4.82 13.89 15.97
C LEU A 26 5.30 14.62 17.24
N PHE A 27 6.57 15.02 17.30
CA PHE A 27 7.22 15.44 18.54
C PHE A 27 7.75 16.87 18.55
N ALA A 28 8.10 17.46 17.40
CA ALA A 28 8.78 18.75 17.34
C ALA A 28 7.85 19.94 17.07
N THR A 29 6.61 19.71 16.64
CA THR A 29 5.66 20.80 16.34
C THR A 29 4.26 20.57 16.92
N PRO A 30 3.62 21.62 17.47
CA PRO A 30 2.22 21.56 17.87
C PRO A 30 1.25 21.67 16.68
N SER A 31 1.71 22.12 15.50
CA SER A 31 0.85 22.32 14.33
C SER A 31 0.54 21.03 13.56
N ALA A 32 -0.54 21.07 12.79
CA ALA A 32 -0.92 19.97 11.90
C ALA A 32 0.05 19.89 10.70
N PRO A 33 0.45 18.70 10.26
CA PRO A 33 1.20 18.54 9.03
C PRO A 33 0.35 19.02 7.84
N PRO A 34 0.93 19.75 6.88
CA PRO A 34 0.18 20.22 5.73
C PRO A 34 -0.26 19.05 4.85
N LEU A 35 -1.47 19.15 4.28
CA LEU A 35 -2.13 18.08 3.51
C LEU A 35 -1.27 17.51 2.37
N TRP A 36 -0.42 18.34 1.74
CA TRP A 36 0.45 17.90 0.66
C TRP A 36 1.50 16.88 1.12
N GLN A 37 2.00 16.96 2.35
CA GLN A 37 2.97 15.98 2.89
C GLN A 37 2.33 14.63 3.14
N ILE A 38 1.11 14.64 3.71
CA ILE A 38 0.30 13.45 3.91
C ILE A 38 0.01 12.77 2.56
N SER A 39 -0.37 13.57 1.56
CA SER A 39 -0.65 13.12 0.19
C SER A 39 0.60 12.55 -0.49
N LEU A 40 1.75 13.20 -0.33
CA LEU A 40 3.03 12.74 -0.88
C LEU A 40 3.41 11.36 -0.33
N CYS A 41 3.22 11.14 0.98
CA CYS A 41 3.45 9.83 1.59
C CYS A 41 2.55 8.75 0.99
N ALA A 42 1.26 9.06 0.79
CA ALA A 42 0.34 8.13 0.14
C ALA A 42 0.77 7.81 -1.30
N TYR A 43 1.21 8.81 -2.08
CA TYR A 43 1.65 8.59 -3.46
C TYR A 43 2.88 7.71 -3.56
N PHE A 44 3.91 7.95 -2.75
CA PHE A 44 5.07 7.08 -2.72
C PHE A 44 4.70 5.67 -2.24
N GLY A 45 3.86 5.56 -1.21
CA GLY A 45 3.34 4.27 -0.72
C GLY A 45 2.68 3.44 -1.82
N VAL A 46 1.77 4.06 -2.60
CA VAL A 46 1.05 3.42 -3.71
C VAL A 46 1.98 3.13 -4.90
N ALA A 47 2.91 4.02 -5.24
CA ALA A 47 3.87 3.80 -6.31
C ALA A 47 4.81 2.60 -6.01
N TYR A 48 5.30 2.50 -4.78
CA TYR A 48 6.08 1.34 -4.36
C TYR A 48 5.23 0.06 -4.27
N LEU A 49 3.95 0.15 -3.90
CA LEU A 49 3.04 -1.00 -3.93
C LEU A 49 2.86 -1.52 -5.36
N LEU A 50 2.67 -0.64 -6.35
CA LEU A 50 2.62 -0.99 -7.77
C LEU A 50 3.90 -1.70 -8.20
N ALA A 51 5.07 -1.13 -7.87
CA ALA A 51 6.38 -1.72 -8.16
C ALA A 51 6.62 -3.07 -7.44
N THR A 52 5.89 -3.33 -6.34
CA THR A 52 5.93 -4.60 -5.62
C THR A 52 5.06 -5.66 -6.29
N LEU A 53 3.86 -5.29 -6.74
CA LEU A 53 2.88 -6.25 -7.25
C LEU A 53 3.06 -6.56 -8.74
N VAL A 54 3.33 -5.56 -9.58
CA VAL A 54 3.27 -5.74 -11.04
C VAL A 54 4.41 -6.61 -11.60
N PRO A 55 5.70 -6.39 -11.28
CA PRO A 55 6.78 -7.05 -12.00
C PRO A 55 6.76 -8.58 -11.93
N GLY A 56 6.45 -9.15 -10.76
CA GLY A 56 6.39 -10.61 -10.58
C GLY A 56 5.27 -11.24 -11.39
N ASN A 57 4.13 -10.59 -11.46
CA ASN A 57 2.96 -11.09 -12.20
C ASN A 57 3.09 -10.85 -13.70
N ALA A 58 3.73 -9.74 -14.11
CA ALA A 58 4.07 -9.47 -15.50
C ALA A 58 4.97 -10.60 -16.06
N LEU A 59 5.96 -11.06 -15.28
CA LEU A 59 6.76 -12.24 -15.65
C LEU A 59 5.93 -13.51 -15.73
N ARG A 60 5.05 -13.73 -14.74
CA ARG A 60 4.22 -14.93 -14.65
C ARG A 60 3.31 -15.10 -15.87
N ILE A 61 2.72 -14.01 -16.36
CA ILE A 61 1.83 -14.04 -17.53
C ILE A 61 2.57 -13.83 -18.86
N ASN A 62 3.89 -13.62 -18.83
CA ASN A 62 4.72 -13.26 -19.98
C ASN A 62 4.25 -11.95 -20.67
N LEU A 63 3.92 -10.94 -19.87
CA LEU A 63 3.52 -9.62 -20.36
C LEU A 63 4.73 -8.90 -20.97
N TRP A 64 4.59 -8.47 -22.22
CA TRP A 64 5.65 -7.82 -23.01
C TRP A 64 6.98 -8.57 -22.99
N PRO A 65 7.11 -9.65 -23.78
CA PRO A 65 8.29 -10.51 -23.80
C PRO A 65 9.60 -9.75 -24.02
N ASP A 66 9.59 -8.70 -24.85
CA ASP A 66 10.77 -7.87 -25.15
C ASP A 66 11.31 -7.12 -23.92
N ARG A 67 10.44 -6.89 -22.92
CA ARG A 67 10.79 -6.21 -21.65
C ARG A 67 11.06 -7.19 -20.51
N LYS A 68 11.19 -8.49 -20.78
CA LYS A 68 11.42 -9.53 -19.75
C LYS A 68 12.65 -9.25 -18.87
N ARG A 69 13.72 -8.68 -19.42
CA ARG A 69 14.91 -8.28 -18.64
C ARG A 69 14.60 -7.20 -17.62
N LEU A 70 13.81 -6.19 -18.01
CA LEU A 70 13.34 -5.14 -17.11
C LEU A 70 12.45 -5.73 -16.00
N TRP A 71 11.46 -6.55 -16.37
CA TRP A 71 10.57 -7.18 -15.39
C TRP A 71 11.32 -8.05 -14.39
N ARG A 72 12.33 -8.83 -14.84
CA ARG A 72 13.22 -9.59 -13.96
C ARG A 72 13.99 -8.68 -13.00
N SER A 73 14.59 -7.60 -13.51
CA SER A 73 15.33 -6.64 -12.68
C SER A 73 14.44 -6.03 -11.58
N LEU A 74 13.22 -5.61 -11.94
CA LEU A 74 12.26 -5.06 -10.98
C LEU A 74 11.75 -6.12 -9.99
N ALA A 75 11.46 -7.33 -10.45
CA ALA A 75 11.00 -8.43 -9.60
C ALA A 75 12.04 -8.85 -8.56
N LEU A 76 13.34 -8.79 -8.89
CA LEU A 76 14.43 -9.03 -7.93
C LEU A 76 14.42 -8.02 -6.77
N ARG A 77 13.93 -6.80 -7.00
CA ARG A 77 13.83 -5.72 -5.99
C ARG A 77 12.47 -5.63 -5.32
N ARG A 78 11.53 -6.53 -5.66
CA ARG A 78 10.15 -6.54 -5.14
C ARG A 78 10.08 -6.39 -3.62
N ARG A 79 10.92 -7.12 -2.87
CA ARG A 79 10.96 -7.05 -1.40
C ARG A 79 11.36 -5.67 -0.91
N THR A 80 12.35 -5.06 -1.55
CA THR A 80 12.79 -3.69 -1.24
C THR A 80 11.64 -2.71 -1.48
N PHE A 81 10.94 -2.80 -2.62
CA PHE A 81 9.77 -1.95 -2.88
C PHE A 81 8.64 -2.18 -1.86
N GLY A 82 8.36 -3.43 -1.46
CA GLY A 82 7.32 -3.73 -0.47
C GLY A 82 7.62 -3.12 0.90
N LEU A 83 8.88 -3.18 1.32
CA LEU A 83 9.35 -2.51 2.55
C LEU A 83 9.19 -0.99 2.47
N MET A 84 9.56 -0.37 1.34
CA MET A 84 9.41 1.07 1.16
C MET A 84 7.93 1.48 1.13
N SER A 85 7.08 0.71 0.47
CA SER A 85 5.62 0.91 0.47
C SER A 85 5.07 0.93 1.90
N GLY A 86 5.41 -0.08 2.72
CA GLY A 86 5.01 -0.15 4.12
C GLY A 86 5.51 1.04 4.95
N LEU A 87 6.77 1.46 4.75
CA LEU A 87 7.35 2.62 5.44
C LEU A 87 6.59 3.92 5.10
N TRP A 88 6.31 4.17 3.83
CA TRP A 88 5.57 5.37 3.40
C TRP A 88 4.12 5.38 3.86
N PHE A 89 3.44 4.22 3.86
CA PHE A 89 2.10 4.11 4.44
C PHE A 89 2.10 4.32 5.96
N PHE A 90 3.14 3.85 6.66
CA PHE A 90 3.32 4.14 8.08
C PHE A 90 3.51 5.64 8.32
N GLY A 91 4.33 6.32 7.53
CA GLY A 91 4.46 7.78 7.58
C GLY A 91 3.13 8.50 7.32
N HIS A 92 2.41 8.11 6.26
CA HIS A 92 1.09 8.63 5.92
C HIS A 92 0.10 8.48 7.09
N TYR A 93 0.03 7.30 7.71
CA TYR A 93 -0.82 7.03 8.87
C TYR A 93 -0.48 7.96 10.05
N ASN A 94 0.79 8.06 10.42
CA ASN A 94 1.19 8.89 11.57
C ASN A 94 0.92 10.38 11.33
N LEU A 95 1.20 10.89 10.14
CA LEU A 95 0.91 12.27 9.78
C LEU A 95 -0.61 12.53 9.76
N GLY A 96 -1.40 11.59 9.22
CA GLY A 96 -2.86 11.67 9.24
C GLY A 96 -3.42 11.69 10.67
N VAL A 97 -2.94 10.81 11.55
CA VAL A 97 -3.32 10.80 12.97
C VAL A 97 -2.94 12.12 13.66
N LYS A 98 -1.76 12.67 13.38
CA LYS A 98 -1.34 13.96 13.94
C LYS A 98 -2.25 15.10 13.46
N MET A 99 -2.54 15.17 12.16
CA MET A 99 -3.46 16.16 11.60
C MET A 99 -4.82 16.08 12.29
N LEU A 100 -5.40 14.87 12.39
CA LEU A 100 -6.68 14.67 13.06
C LEU A 100 -6.66 15.05 14.54
N ARG A 101 -5.54 14.87 15.25
CA ARG A 101 -5.38 15.25 16.67
C ARG A 101 -5.25 16.76 16.88
N VAL A 102 -4.54 17.46 16.00
CA VAL A 102 -4.34 18.91 16.11
C VAL A 102 -5.58 19.67 15.61
N GLU A 103 -6.21 19.16 14.55
CA GLU A 103 -7.46 19.72 14.00
C GLU A 103 -8.70 19.24 14.75
N ILE A 104 -8.60 18.81 16.02
CA ILE A 104 -9.77 18.60 16.89
C ILE A 104 -10.48 19.96 17.18
N GLY A 105 -9.90 21.09 16.75
CA GLY A 105 -10.58 22.40 16.59
C GLY A 105 -10.86 22.84 15.13
N GLY A 106 -10.60 21.98 14.14
CA GLY A 106 -10.94 22.17 12.72
C GLY A 106 -12.39 21.81 12.39
N PRO A 107 -12.91 22.15 11.20
CA PRO A 107 -14.33 22.36 10.94
C PRO A 107 -15.18 21.18 11.42
N GLN A 108 -16.24 21.49 12.18
CA GLN A 108 -17.20 20.56 12.81
C GLN A 108 -17.82 19.53 11.84
N GLU A 109 -17.58 19.68 10.54
CA GLU A 109 -18.03 18.83 9.44
C GLU A 109 -17.21 17.53 9.26
N ILE A 110 -15.98 17.46 9.77
CA ILE A 110 -15.08 16.30 9.60
C ILE A 110 -15.30 15.23 10.69
N GLN A 111 -15.59 15.64 11.93
CA GLN A 111 -15.69 14.74 13.08
C GLN A 111 -16.81 13.69 13.01
N PRO A 112 -18.04 13.98 12.52
CA PRO A 112 -19.09 12.97 12.44
C PRO A 112 -18.92 11.98 11.29
N ARG A 113 -17.93 12.17 10.39
CA ARG A 113 -17.76 11.36 9.16
C ARG A 113 -16.50 10.51 9.14
N TYR A 114 -15.60 10.70 10.10
CA TYR A 114 -14.31 10.02 10.17
C TYR A 114 -14.16 9.40 11.55
N ASP A 115 -14.67 8.17 11.73
CA ASP A 115 -14.39 7.39 12.93
C ASP A 115 -12.93 6.89 12.86
N PRO A 116 -12.03 7.39 13.72
CA PRO A 116 -10.63 7.01 13.72
C PRO A 116 -10.38 5.63 14.34
N VAL A 117 -11.41 4.83 14.65
CA VAL A 117 -11.26 3.47 15.20
C VAL A 117 -11.56 2.39 14.16
N LEU A 118 -12.29 2.72 13.07
CA LEU A 118 -12.79 1.74 12.10
C LEU A 118 -12.60 2.17 10.63
N ASP A 119 -11.47 2.81 10.31
CA ASP A 119 -11.17 3.19 8.93
C ASP A 119 -10.36 2.11 8.17
N ASN A 120 -10.71 1.91 6.90
CA ASN A 120 -10.05 0.98 5.98
C ASN A 120 -8.54 1.25 5.86
N GLY A 121 -8.11 2.52 5.98
CA GLY A 121 -6.70 2.91 5.97
C GLY A 121 -5.93 2.38 7.18
N GLN A 122 -6.57 2.27 8.34
CA GLN A 122 -5.94 1.73 9.55
C GLN A 122 -5.74 0.21 9.45
N LEU A 123 -6.78 -0.50 9.02
CA LEU A 123 -6.68 -1.94 8.78
C LEU A 123 -5.61 -2.24 7.71
N ALA A 124 -5.58 -1.48 6.62
CA ALA A 124 -4.53 -1.56 5.61
C ALA A 124 -3.13 -1.34 6.21
N THR A 125 -2.97 -0.31 7.04
CA THR A 125 -1.70 0.02 7.70
C THR A 125 -1.25 -1.10 8.65
N PHE A 126 -2.17 -1.66 9.44
CA PHE A 126 -1.88 -2.77 10.32
C PHE A 126 -1.39 -4.00 9.55
N ILE A 127 -2.06 -4.35 8.45
CA ILE A 127 -1.62 -5.46 7.60
C ILE A 127 -0.24 -5.15 6.99
N PHE A 128 0.01 -3.93 6.51
CA PHE A 128 1.34 -3.56 6.02
C PHE A 128 2.42 -3.65 7.10
N MET A 129 2.13 -3.33 8.35
CA MET A 129 3.08 -3.49 9.46
C MET A 129 3.42 -4.97 9.68
N ILE A 130 2.44 -5.87 9.63
CA ILE A 130 2.68 -7.32 9.66
C ILE A 130 3.56 -7.74 8.47
N LEU A 131 3.25 -7.28 7.25
CA LEU A 131 4.04 -7.59 6.06
C LEU A 131 5.47 -7.03 6.15
N PHE A 132 5.63 -5.86 6.75
CA PHE A 132 6.92 -5.21 6.97
C PHE A 132 7.79 -6.03 7.93
N VAL A 133 7.27 -6.38 9.11
CA VAL A 133 7.99 -7.19 10.11
C VAL A 133 8.30 -8.59 9.56
N THR A 134 7.35 -9.20 8.85
CA THR A 134 7.57 -10.53 8.25
C THR A 134 8.41 -10.49 6.99
N SER A 135 8.79 -9.31 6.49
CA SER A 135 9.77 -9.17 5.42
C SER A 135 11.20 -9.38 5.91
N TYR A 136 11.50 -9.54 7.20
CA TYR A 136 12.86 -9.74 7.70
C TYR A 136 13.32 -11.20 7.61
N GLY A 137 14.62 -11.43 7.45
CA GLY A 137 15.17 -12.77 7.18
C GLY A 137 14.89 -13.78 8.29
N TRP A 138 14.88 -13.36 9.55
CA TRP A 138 14.52 -14.22 10.68
C TRP A 138 13.05 -14.67 10.62
N ALA A 139 12.13 -13.75 10.32
CA ALA A 139 10.70 -14.05 10.20
C ALA A 139 10.40 -14.94 8.99
N MET A 140 11.09 -14.71 7.87
CA MET A 140 11.02 -15.57 6.68
C MET A 140 11.44 -17.01 7.01
N ARG A 141 12.52 -17.19 7.77
CA ARG A 141 12.99 -18.52 8.20
C ARG A 141 12.01 -19.20 9.15
N ALA A 142 11.40 -18.45 10.06
CA ALA A 142 10.40 -18.96 10.99
C ALA A 142 9.11 -19.40 10.28
N LEU A 143 8.58 -18.57 9.37
CA LEU A 143 7.29 -18.79 8.70
C LEU A 143 7.36 -19.73 7.48
N LYS A 144 8.54 -19.96 6.90
CA LYS A 144 8.77 -20.90 5.77
C LYS A 144 7.78 -20.70 4.61
N ALA A 145 6.91 -21.69 4.34
CA ALA A 145 5.94 -21.65 3.25
C ALA A 145 4.80 -20.64 3.51
N ASP A 146 4.41 -20.46 4.77
CA ASP A 146 3.33 -19.55 5.15
C ASP A 146 3.73 -18.09 4.98
N TRP A 147 5.03 -17.78 4.95
CA TRP A 147 5.53 -16.46 4.58
C TRP A 147 4.98 -16.00 3.22
N ARG A 148 4.99 -16.87 2.20
CA ARG A 148 4.48 -16.54 0.86
C ARG A 148 2.96 -16.39 0.84
N ARG A 149 2.25 -17.10 1.73
CA ARG A 149 0.79 -17.00 1.87
C ARG A 149 0.42 -15.66 2.49
N LEU A 150 1.07 -15.33 3.60
CA LEU A 150 0.93 -14.07 4.32
C LEU A 150 1.25 -12.86 3.41
N HIS A 151 2.35 -12.91 2.66
CA HIS A 151 2.72 -11.85 1.70
C HIS A 151 1.76 -11.72 0.51
N GLY A 152 0.89 -12.70 0.30
CA GLY A 152 -0.23 -12.57 -0.62
C GLY A 152 -1.26 -11.53 -0.18
N LEU A 153 -1.36 -11.24 1.14
CA LEU A 153 -2.29 -10.25 1.68
C LEU A 153 -2.07 -8.83 1.13
N ALA A 154 -0.92 -8.54 0.52
CA ALA A 154 -0.73 -7.29 -0.20
C ALA A 154 -1.84 -7.04 -1.25
N TRP A 155 -2.37 -8.10 -1.86
CA TRP A 155 -3.53 -8.01 -2.75
C TRP A 155 -4.84 -7.73 -2.02
N PHE A 156 -5.04 -8.34 -0.86
CA PHE A 156 -6.20 -8.08 0.00
C PHE A 156 -6.26 -6.62 0.46
N VAL A 157 -5.11 -5.97 0.62
CA VAL A 157 -5.04 -4.58 1.09
C VAL A 157 -5.39 -3.57 -0.01
N VAL A 158 -5.20 -3.90 -1.31
CA VAL A 158 -5.45 -2.95 -2.42
C VAL A 158 -6.87 -2.34 -2.40
N PRO A 159 -7.97 -3.11 -2.24
CA PRO A 159 -9.32 -2.56 -2.15
C PRO A 159 -9.54 -1.72 -0.89
N LEU A 160 -8.92 -2.08 0.24
CA LEU A 160 -8.99 -1.27 1.47
C LEU A 160 -8.40 0.13 1.22
N ILE A 161 -7.21 0.21 0.60
CA ILE A 161 -6.59 1.49 0.24
C ILE A 161 -7.47 2.26 -0.76
N LEU A 162 -8.10 1.58 -1.72
CA LEU A 162 -8.97 2.22 -2.70
C LEU A 162 -10.19 2.87 -2.03
N VAL A 163 -10.91 2.12 -1.18
CA VAL A 163 -12.09 2.66 -0.47
C VAL A 163 -11.68 3.77 0.50
N HIS A 164 -10.56 3.62 1.21
CA HIS A 164 -9.99 4.69 2.03
C HIS A 164 -9.69 5.95 1.20
N SER A 165 -9.05 5.80 0.05
CA SER A 165 -8.71 6.93 -0.84
C SER A 165 -9.96 7.64 -1.39
N ILE A 166 -11.01 6.89 -1.75
CA ILE A 166 -12.30 7.45 -2.17
C ILE A 166 -12.93 8.23 -1.01
N SER A 167 -12.93 7.65 0.19
CA SER A 167 -13.54 8.26 1.38
C SER A 167 -12.80 9.53 1.81
N ALA A 168 -11.46 9.51 1.81
CA ALA A 168 -10.63 10.68 2.08
C ALA A 168 -10.90 11.79 1.05
N ARG A 169 -10.97 11.45 -0.24
CA ARG A 169 -11.27 12.44 -1.28
C ARG A 169 -12.66 13.07 -1.11
N LEU A 170 -13.66 12.28 -0.73
CA LEU A 170 -14.99 12.79 -0.42
C LEU A 170 -14.98 13.70 0.83
N ALA A 171 -14.20 13.35 1.86
CA ALA A 171 -14.08 14.13 3.09
C ALA A 171 -13.37 15.47 2.86
N PHE A 172 -12.38 15.52 1.97
CA PHE A 172 -11.65 16.74 1.60
C PHE A 172 -12.24 17.43 0.35
N GLU A 173 -13.56 17.32 0.11
CA GLU A 173 -14.27 18.02 -0.97
C GLU A 173 -13.62 17.90 -2.35
N GLN A 174 -13.12 16.71 -2.70
CA GLN A 174 -12.45 16.44 -3.98
C GLN A 174 -11.10 17.17 -4.20
N ARG A 175 -10.54 17.84 -3.18
CA ARG A 175 -9.24 18.54 -3.27
C ARG A 175 -8.05 17.60 -3.47
N LEU A 176 -8.23 16.30 -3.23
CA LEU A 176 -7.18 15.29 -3.42
C LEU A 176 -7.11 14.81 -4.90
N PRO A 177 -5.90 14.77 -5.51
CA PRO A 177 -5.71 14.29 -6.88
C PRO A 177 -6.11 12.84 -7.11
N HIS A 178 -6.54 12.53 -8.34
CA HIS A 178 -6.97 11.19 -8.77
C HIS A 178 -5.85 10.16 -8.97
N VAL A 179 -4.58 10.55 -8.85
CA VAL A 179 -3.43 9.72 -9.26
C VAL A 179 -3.39 8.39 -8.50
N SER A 180 -3.58 8.40 -7.18
CA SER A 180 -3.60 7.18 -6.37
C SER A 180 -4.77 6.26 -6.74
N LEU A 181 -5.96 6.82 -6.97
CA LEU A 181 -7.15 6.07 -7.41
C LEU A 181 -6.91 5.39 -8.76
N ALA A 182 -6.33 6.10 -9.72
CA ALA A 182 -6.02 5.57 -11.03
C ALA A 182 -5.01 4.42 -10.94
N ILE A 183 -3.95 4.55 -10.12
CA ILE A 183 -2.97 3.48 -9.91
C ILE A 183 -3.62 2.26 -9.26
N LEU A 184 -4.42 2.44 -8.20
CA LEU A 184 -5.09 1.34 -7.50
C LEU A 184 -6.09 0.61 -8.40
N LEU A 185 -6.87 1.35 -9.19
CA LEU A 185 -7.75 0.77 -10.20
C LEU A 185 -6.95 0.01 -11.26
N GLY A 186 -5.81 0.56 -11.70
CA GLY A 186 -4.88 -0.12 -12.60
C GLY A 186 -4.37 -1.45 -12.04
N ILE A 187 -4.04 -1.52 -10.74
CA ILE A 187 -3.64 -2.77 -10.07
C ILE A 187 -4.78 -3.80 -10.08
N ILE A 188 -6.02 -3.38 -9.83
CA ILE A 188 -7.20 -4.26 -9.86
C ILE A 188 -7.45 -4.78 -11.28
N LEU A 189 -7.45 -3.89 -12.28
CA LEU A 189 -7.62 -4.27 -13.69
C LEU A 189 -6.50 -5.22 -14.17
N PHE A 190 -5.27 -4.98 -13.71
CA PHE A 190 -4.15 -5.86 -13.99
C PHE A 190 -4.32 -7.26 -13.39
N ALA A 191 -4.84 -7.37 -12.16
CA ALA A 191 -5.15 -8.67 -11.56
C ALA A 191 -6.27 -9.42 -12.29
N LEU A 192 -7.29 -8.70 -12.78
CA LEU A 192 -8.34 -9.28 -13.62
C LEU A 192 -7.77 -9.80 -14.95
N TYR A 193 -6.86 -9.04 -15.56
CA TYR A 193 -6.13 -9.48 -16.75
C TYR A 193 -5.29 -10.73 -16.47
N GLU A 194 -4.52 -10.74 -15.38
CA GLU A 194 -3.75 -11.91 -14.94
C GLU A 194 -4.64 -13.15 -14.78
N PHE A 195 -5.77 -13.01 -14.08
CA PHE A 195 -6.74 -14.09 -13.89
C PHE A 195 -7.21 -14.68 -15.23
N ARG A 196 -7.60 -13.82 -16.19
CA ARG A 196 -8.02 -14.25 -17.53
C ARG A 196 -6.92 -15.01 -18.26
N THR A 197 -5.69 -14.47 -18.27
CA THR A 197 -4.56 -15.11 -18.96
C THR A 197 -4.18 -16.45 -18.33
N LEU A 198 -4.18 -16.56 -17.00
CA LEU A 198 -3.86 -17.81 -16.30
C LEU A 198 -4.97 -18.86 -16.41
N SER A 199 -6.23 -18.41 -16.47
CA SER A 199 -7.37 -19.29 -16.71
C SER A 199 -7.30 -19.95 -18.09
N ALA A 200 -6.96 -19.17 -19.12
CA ALA A 200 -6.73 -19.71 -20.47
C ALA A 200 -5.60 -20.76 -20.54
N ARG A 201 -4.65 -20.72 -19.58
CA ARG A 201 -3.53 -21.68 -19.48
C ARG A 201 -3.77 -22.83 -18.50
N ASN A 202 -4.98 -22.93 -17.93
CA ASN A 202 -5.34 -23.89 -16.88
C ASN A 202 -4.35 -23.92 -15.69
N HIS A 203 -3.80 -22.76 -15.31
CA HIS A 203 -2.87 -22.68 -14.18
C HIS A 203 -3.62 -22.92 -12.85
N GLN A 204 -3.03 -23.69 -11.93
CA GLN A 204 -3.65 -24.02 -10.63
C GLN A 204 -3.93 -22.76 -9.79
N ASP A 205 -2.94 -21.90 -9.64
CA ASP A 205 -3.03 -20.65 -8.87
C ASP A 205 -3.72 -19.47 -9.60
N ARG A 206 -4.60 -19.72 -10.57
CA ARG A 206 -5.21 -18.66 -11.41
C ARG A 206 -6.08 -17.69 -10.60
N ALA A 207 -6.84 -18.18 -9.64
CA ALA A 207 -7.85 -17.40 -8.92
C ALA A 207 -7.31 -16.67 -7.68
N ARG A 208 -6.09 -16.99 -7.22
CA ARG A 208 -5.59 -16.57 -5.90
C ARG A 208 -5.64 -15.05 -5.67
N HIS A 209 -5.13 -14.26 -6.61
CA HIS A 209 -5.09 -12.80 -6.46
C HIS A 209 -6.48 -12.18 -6.55
N LEU A 210 -7.32 -12.70 -7.46
CA LEU A 210 -8.71 -12.26 -7.59
C LEU A 210 -9.51 -12.54 -6.32
N LEU A 211 -9.38 -13.73 -5.73
CA LEU A 211 -10.07 -14.08 -4.48
C LEU A 211 -9.65 -13.17 -3.33
N LEU A 212 -8.36 -12.83 -3.22
CA LEU A 212 -7.88 -11.89 -2.21
C LEU A 212 -8.40 -10.47 -2.43
N LEU A 213 -8.47 -10.00 -3.68
CA LEU A 213 -9.09 -8.71 -4.02
C LEU A 213 -10.59 -8.69 -3.73
N LEU A 214 -11.30 -9.78 -4.01
CA LEU A 214 -12.73 -9.89 -3.69
C LEU A 214 -12.95 -9.89 -2.17
N ALA A 215 -12.19 -10.69 -1.43
CA ALA A 215 -12.25 -10.70 0.03
C ALA A 215 -11.94 -9.31 0.62
N GLY A 216 -10.90 -8.62 0.12
CA GLY A 216 -10.57 -7.26 0.52
C GLY A 216 -11.68 -6.27 0.21
N THR A 217 -12.31 -6.38 -0.97
CA THR A 217 -13.46 -5.53 -1.35
C THR A 217 -14.65 -5.75 -0.43
N VAL A 218 -14.99 -7.02 -0.13
CA VAL A 218 -16.09 -7.35 0.80
C VAL A 218 -15.83 -6.74 2.16
N VAL A 219 -14.62 -6.92 2.72
CA VAL A 219 -14.26 -6.31 4.01
C VAL A 219 -14.33 -4.78 3.94
N ALA A 220 -13.80 -4.17 2.86
CA ALA A 220 -13.79 -2.72 2.70
C ALA A 220 -15.19 -2.11 2.67
N VAL A 221 -16.11 -2.76 1.95
CA VAL A 221 -17.52 -2.38 1.86
C VAL A 221 -18.23 -2.63 3.19
N CYS A 222 -17.98 -3.78 3.84
CA CYS A 222 -18.57 -4.08 5.13
C CYS A 222 -18.20 -3.05 6.19
N TYR A 223 -16.91 -2.71 6.29
CA TYR A 223 -16.42 -1.64 7.17
C TYR A 223 -17.09 -0.30 6.85
N ARG A 224 -17.27 0.03 5.57
CA ARG A 224 -17.84 1.32 5.15
C ARG A 224 -19.33 1.50 5.48
N PHE A 225 -20.10 0.42 5.49
CA PHE A 225 -21.57 0.48 5.55
C PHE A 225 -22.18 -0.08 6.85
N PHE A 226 -21.53 -1.01 7.53
CA PHE A 226 -22.12 -1.67 8.71
C PHE A 226 -21.53 -1.22 10.05
N TYR A 227 -20.46 -0.42 10.03
CA TYR A 227 -19.76 0.06 11.22
C TYR A 227 -19.80 1.59 11.35
N ARG A 228 -20.92 2.21 10.93
CA ARG A 228 -21.19 3.64 11.13
C ARG A 228 -22.25 3.86 12.20
#